data_AF-A0AA95S811-F1
#
_entry.id   AF-A0AA95S811-F1
#
_cell.length_a   1.000
_cell.length_b   1.000
_cell.length_c   1.000
_cell.angle_alpha   90.00
_cell.angle_beta   90.00
_cell.angle_gamma   90.00
#
_symmetry.space_group_name_H-M   'P 1'
#
loop_
_entity.id
_entity.type
_entity.pdbx_description
1 polymer ?
#
loop_
_entity_poly.entity_id
_entity_poly.type
_entity_poly.pdbx_seq_one_letter_code
_entity_poly.pdbx_strand_id
1 'polypeptide(L)'
;MGQEKVKDTNIEQDQAIENKTGYIRLKRFHFIMLLFMVVFLSAGITTFALAFGDEKVVTVGTERPEFTKLYEAFDTLKSGYYKDIDQKKVINGAINGMVESLDDPYSDYMSNEEAESFHGSISSSFEGIGAEIQEKDGHIVIVSPIKGSPAEKAGLKPNDMIMSVNGKSLQGMNSTQAVTLIRGKKGTKVELSIQRPGTDAPPMTVPIIRDEIPIETVYGEMVGDGIAKVQITSFSSNTAKELVEKLNELNGKGMKGLVLDLRQNPGGLLDQAISISSMFVPKGKLILKVEDRNGKIKEYPSQNEGNPNLPLVVLIDKGSASASEILAGAVKESAGVKLVGEKSFGKGTVQTASDFKDGSNLKFTTAKWLTPNGNWIHKKGINPDVAVALPDYATLTIINPDKELKQSSSGTEVQTAQKMLKAVGYNPGRTDGFFDKKTKAAVTAFQKANKLPADGILKGDSTLKLMDLLRDKIKNNDTQMQEAIKVLKGTMK
;
A
#
# COMPACT_ATOMS: atom_id res chain seq x y z
N MET A 1 -77.67 -24.85 5.43
CA MET A 1 -78.68 -24.37 4.48
C MET A 1 -77.93 -23.80 3.28
N GLY A 2 -78.18 -24.17 2.02
CA GLY A 2 -79.01 -25.25 1.52
C GLY A 2 -79.45 -25.01 0.06
N GLN A 3 -79.16 -25.99 -0.83
CA GLN A 3 -79.72 -26.13 -2.19
C GLN A 3 -79.19 -25.05 -3.20
N GLU A 4 -78.92 -25.36 -4.48
CA GLU A 4 -79.74 -26.16 -5.42
C GLU A 4 -79.19 -27.48 -5.97
N LYS A 5 -80.15 -28.21 -6.56
CA LYS A 5 -80.17 -29.51 -7.26
C LYS A 5 -81.03 -29.29 -8.54
N VAL A 6 -80.93 -30.03 -9.64
CA VAL A 6 -80.32 -31.34 -9.97
C VAL A 6 -79.97 -31.34 -11.50
N LYS A 7 -79.08 -32.19 -12.06
CA LYS A 7 -79.38 -33.43 -12.86
C LYS A 7 -80.61 -33.34 -13.80
N ASP A 8 -80.71 -34.02 -14.96
CA ASP A 8 -79.95 -35.16 -15.51
C ASP A 8 -80.23 -35.36 -17.03
N THR A 9 -79.29 -36.02 -17.74
CA THR A 9 -79.47 -37.01 -18.84
C THR A 9 -80.04 -36.71 -20.26
N ASN A 10 -79.36 -37.34 -21.23
CA ASN A 10 -79.82 -38.01 -22.47
C ASN A 10 -80.22 -37.17 -23.71
N ILE A 11 -80.07 -37.62 -24.97
CA ILE A 11 -79.32 -38.70 -25.69
C ILE A 11 -79.26 -38.23 -27.17
N GLU A 12 -78.19 -38.50 -27.93
CA GLU A 12 -78.24 -39.09 -29.30
C GLU A 12 -76.84 -39.21 -29.94
N GLN A 13 -76.71 -40.14 -30.89
CA GLN A 13 -75.47 -40.54 -31.59
C GLN A 13 -75.37 -39.79 -32.94
N ASP A 14 -74.19 -39.74 -33.57
CA ASP A 14 -73.93 -40.58 -34.77
C ASP A 14 -72.44 -40.56 -35.26
N GLN A 15 -72.08 -41.62 -36.00
CA GLN A 15 -70.96 -41.85 -36.94
C GLN A 15 -69.50 -41.85 -36.47
N ALA A 16 -68.86 -43.00 -36.68
CA ALA A 16 -67.41 -43.21 -36.60
C ALA A 16 -66.79 -43.40 -38.00
N ILE A 17 -65.55 -42.93 -38.21
CA ILE A 17 -64.77 -43.11 -39.45
C ILE A 17 -63.40 -43.70 -39.09
N GLU A 18 -63.00 -44.78 -39.77
CA GLU A 18 -61.70 -45.44 -39.59
C GLU A 18 -60.54 -44.60 -40.14
N ASN A 19 -59.48 -44.41 -39.34
CA ASN A 19 -58.21 -43.84 -39.80
C ASN A 19 -57.18 -44.95 -40.09
N LYS A 20 -56.89 -45.20 -41.37
CA LYS A 20 -55.81 -46.11 -41.80
C LYS A 20 -54.44 -45.43 -41.70
N THR A 21 -53.54 -45.95 -40.87
CA THR A 21 -52.14 -45.50 -40.80
C THR A 21 -51.34 -46.02 -42.02
N GLY A 22 -51.05 -45.15 -42.98
CA GLY A 22 -50.28 -45.49 -44.19
C GLY A 22 -48.77 -45.37 -43.99
N TYR A 23 -48.06 -46.49 -43.92
CA TYR A 23 -46.59 -46.52 -43.98
C TYR A 23 -46.10 -46.70 -45.42
N ILE A 24 -45.27 -45.77 -45.91
CA ILE A 24 -44.72 -45.79 -47.27
C ILE A 24 -43.54 -46.77 -47.35
N ARG A 25 -43.66 -47.84 -48.15
CA ARG A 25 -42.56 -48.80 -48.41
C ARG A 25 -41.67 -48.35 -49.57
N LEU A 26 -40.58 -47.63 -49.27
CA LEU A 26 -39.52 -47.35 -50.26
C LEU A 26 -38.58 -48.56 -50.46
N LYS A 27 -38.12 -48.76 -51.71
CA LYS A 27 -37.02 -49.71 -52.00
C LYS A 27 -35.70 -49.19 -51.41
N ARG A 28 -34.88 -50.06 -50.81
CA ARG A 28 -33.62 -49.70 -50.10
C ARG A 28 -32.73 -48.74 -50.90
N PHE A 29 -32.54 -48.97 -52.20
CA PHE A 29 -31.75 -48.08 -53.06
C PHE A 29 -32.30 -46.65 -53.13
N HIS A 30 -33.62 -46.49 -53.27
CA HIS A 30 -34.26 -45.17 -53.32
C HIS A 30 -34.23 -44.49 -51.96
N PHE A 31 -34.34 -45.25 -50.86
CA PHE A 31 -34.18 -44.73 -49.51
C PHE A 31 -32.75 -44.22 -49.25
N ILE A 32 -31.74 -44.97 -49.67
CA ILE A 32 -30.32 -44.56 -49.59
C ILE A 32 -30.07 -43.32 -50.45
N MET A 33 -30.59 -43.28 -51.68
CA MET A 33 -30.46 -42.12 -52.57
C MET A 33 -31.15 -40.88 -52.00
N LEU A 34 -32.35 -41.04 -51.41
CA LEU A 34 -33.05 -39.96 -50.69
C LEU A 34 -32.23 -39.45 -49.50
N LEU A 35 -31.59 -40.35 -48.75
CA LEU A 35 -30.77 -40.01 -47.59
C LEU A 35 -29.50 -39.24 -48.01
N PHE A 36 -28.82 -39.67 -49.08
CA PHE A 36 -27.74 -38.87 -49.68
C PHE A 36 -28.24 -37.52 -50.21
N MET A 37 -29.39 -37.47 -50.89
CA MET A 37 -29.97 -36.22 -51.38
C MET A 37 -30.28 -35.25 -50.25
N VAL A 38 -30.80 -35.72 -49.12
CA VAL A 38 -31.04 -34.91 -47.90
C VAL A 38 -29.72 -34.46 -47.27
N VAL A 39 -28.69 -35.29 -47.23
CA VAL A 39 -27.34 -34.90 -46.75
C VAL A 39 -26.72 -33.83 -47.67
N PHE A 40 -26.82 -33.96 -48.98
CA PHE A 40 -26.34 -32.95 -49.93
C PHE A 40 -27.15 -31.65 -49.87
N LEU A 41 -28.48 -31.72 -49.74
CA LEU A 41 -29.32 -30.53 -49.55
C LEU A 41 -29.05 -29.83 -48.22
N SER A 42 -28.92 -30.56 -47.11
CA SER A 42 -28.59 -29.96 -45.81
C SER A 42 -27.16 -29.39 -45.78
N ALA A 43 -26.17 -30.05 -46.38
CA ALA A 43 -24.83 -29.49 -46.55
C ALA A 43 -24.83 -28.25 -47.46
N GLY A 44 -25.60 -28.26 -48.55
CA GLY A 44 -25.77 -27.12 -49.45
C GLY A 44 -26.46 -25.94 -48.79
N ILE A 45 -27.54 -26.18 -48.04
CA ILE A 45 -28.24 -25.14 -47.26
C ILE A 45 -27.35 -24.59 -46.15
N THR A 46 -26.58 -25.45 -45.46
CA THR A 46 -25.66 -25.02 -44.39
C THR A 46 -24.51 -24.19 -44.95
N THR A 47 -23.89 -24.61 -46.06
CA THR A 47 -22.82 -23.83 -46.72
C THR A 47 -23.35 -22.53 -47.33
N PHE A 48 -24.55 -22.51 -47.91
CA PHE A 48 -25.19 -21.30 -48.40
C PHE A 48 -25.55 -20.34 -47.26
N ALA A 49 -26.10 -20.82 -46.14
CA ALA A 49 -26.40 -20.01 -44.97
C ALA A 49 -25.14 -19.44 -44.30
N LEU A 50 -24.04 -20.20 -44.25
CA LEU A 50 -22.75 -19.71 -43.72
C LEU A 50 -22.04 -18.73 -44.66
N ALA A 51 -22.25 -18.83 -45.98
CA ALA A 51 -21.60 -17.98 -46.98
C ALA A 51 -22.40 -16.71 -47.33
N PHE A 52 -23.74 -16.76 -47.24
CA PHE A 52 -24.65 -15.72 -47.74
C PHE A 52 -25.81 -15.38 -46.77
N GLY A 53 -25.85 -15.95 -45.57
CA GLY A 53 -26.83 -15.58 -44.54
C GLY A 53 -26.37 -14.36 -43.73
N ASP A 54 -27.20 -13.32 -43.67
CA ASP A 54 -26.89 -12.06 -42.96
C ASP A 54 -26.81 -12.21 -41.43
N GLU A 55 -27.34 -13.29 -40.86
CA GLU A 55 -27.14 -13.63 -39.44
C GLU A 55 -25.94 -14.58 -39.25
N LYS A 56 -24.75 -13.99 -39.14
CA LYS A 56 -23.59 -14.71 -38.58
C LYS A 56 -23.85 -15.04 -37.11
N VAL A 57 -24.23 -16.29 -36.83
CA VAL A 57 -24.27 -16.86 -35.47
C VAL A 57 -22.85 -17.18 -34.99
N VAL A 58 -22.02 -16.14 -34.95
CA VAL A 58 -20.83 -16.04 -34.12
C VAL A 58 -21.04 -14.76 -33.32
N THR A 59 -21.09 -14.86 -32.00
CA THR A 59 -20.95 -13.69 -31.13
C THR A 59 -19.51 -13.19 -31.23
N VAL A 60 -19.24 -12.48 -32.32
CA VAL A 60 -18.03 -11.68 -32.49
C VAL A 60 -18.08 -10.64 -31.37
N GLY A 61 -17.31 -10.88 -30.32
CA GLY A 61 -17.10 -9.88 -29.27
C GLY A 61 -16.64 -8.60 -29.95
N THR A 62 -17.32 -7.48 -29.62
CA THR A 62 -17.21 -6.16 -30.25
C THR A 62 -15.90 -5.98 -31.01
N GLU A 63 -15.93 -5.95 -32.34
CA GLU A 63 -14.70 -5.85 -33.12
C GLU A 63 -13.90 -4.62 -32.65
N ARG A 64 -12.68 -4.88 -32.17
CA ARG A 64 -11.72 -3.86 -31.72
C ARG A 64 -10.58 -3.80 -32.75
N PRO A 65 -10.80 -3.19 -33.94
CA PRO A 65 -9.80 -3.17 -35.01
C PRO A 65 -8.50 -2.48 -34.57
N GLU A 66 -8.53 -1.63 -33.54
CA GLU A 66 -7.33 -1.05 -32.94
C GLU A 66 -6.40 -2.08 -32.28
N PHE A 67 -6.93 -3.25 -31.88
CA PHE A 67 -6.14 -4.35 -31.31
C PHE A 67 -5.65 -5.38 -32.33
N THR A 68 -6.07 -5.33 -33.60
CA THR A 68 -5.63 -6.29 -34.63
C THR A 68 -4.11 -6.42 -34.69
N LYS A 69 -3.40 -5.28 -34.72
CA LYS A 69 -1.92 -5.25 -34.74
C LYS A 69 -1.29 -5.80 -33.45
N LEU A 70 -1.96 -5.67 -32.31
CA LEU A 70 -1.51 -6.22 -31.02
C LEU A 70 -1.64 -7.75 -31.02
N TYR A 71 -2.74 -8.29 -31.53
CA TYR A 71 -2.95 -9.73 -31.69
C TYR A 71 -1.96 -10.33 -32.70
N GLU A 72 -1.79 -9.72 -33.88
CA GLU A 72 -0.80 -10.13 -34.89
C GLU A 72 0.63 -10.18 -34.31
N ALA A 73 1.03 -9.17 -33.53
CA ALA A 73 2.34 -9.14 -32.88
C ALA A 73 2.49 -10.27 -31.84
N PHE A 74 1.47 -10.51 -31.03
CA PHE A 74 1.46 -11.60 -30.04
C PHE A 74 1.56 -12.97 -30.70
N ASP A 75 0.75 -13.24 -31.73
CA ASP A 75 0.75 -14.52 -32.45
C ASP A 75 2.03 -14.74 -33.27
N THR A 76 2.62 -13.67 -33.82
CA THR A 76 3.94 -13.72 -34.47
C THR A 76 5.04 -14.10 -33.48
N LEU A 77 5.05 -13.51 -32.27
CA LEU A 77 5.99 -13.90 -31.22
C LEU A 77 5.75 -15.33 -30.74
N LYS A 78 4.50 -15.73 -30.56
CA LYS A 78 4.10 -17.07 -30.08
C LYS A 78 4.48 -18.19 -31.05
N SER A 79 4.46 -17.92 -32.36
CA SER A 79 4.75 -18.92 -33.40
C SER A 79 6.18 -18.85 -33.93
N GLY A 80 6.82 -17.67 -33.90
CA GLY A 80 8.10 -17.42 -34.55
C GLY A 80 9.28 -17.08 -33.63
N TYR A 81 9.08 -16.89 -32.31
CA TYR A 81 10.20 -16.68 -31.40
C TYR A 81 11.00 -17.99 -31.21
N TYR A 82 12.32 -17.89 -31.13
CA TYR A 82 13.24 -19.04 -31.11
C TYR A 82 13.16 -19.93 -29.84
N LYS A 83 12.26 -19.61 -28.91
CA LYS A 83 11.97 -20.29 -27.65
C LYS A 83 10.48 -20.13 -27.35
N ASP A 84 9.95 -20.98 -26.46
CA ASP A 84 8.62 -20.75 -25.90
C ASP A 84 8.55 -19.41 -25.15
N ILE A 85 7.46 -18.66 -25.37
CA ILE A 85 7.19 -17.41 -24.66
C ILE A 85 6.32 -17.65 -23.41
N ASP A 86 6.62 -16.93 -22.34
CA ASP A 86 5.67 -16.76 -21.24
C ASP A 86 4.57 -15.79 -21.68
N GLN A 87 3.42 -16.33 -22.04
CA GLN A 87 2.28 -15.56 -22.56
C GLN A 87 1.75 -14.55 -21.52
N LYS A 88 1.78 -14.86 -20.22
CA LYS A 88 1.37 -13.91 -19.17
C LYS A 88 2.33 -12.73 -19.14
N LYS A 89 3.64 -13.00 -19.14
CA LYS A 89 4.67 -11.95 -19.14
C LYS A 89 4.58 -11.04 -20.37
N VAL A 90 4.29 -11.59 -21.56
CA VAL A 90 4.10 -10.80 -22.79
C VAL A 90 2.85 -9.93 -22.71
N ILE A 91 1.72 -10.45 -22.23
CA ILE A 91 0.47 -9.68 -22.06
C ILE A 91 0.66 -8.56 -21.03
N ASN A 92 1.23 -8.86 -19.86
CA ASN A 92 1.50 -7.85 -18.83
C ASN A 92 2.45 -6.76 -19.35
N GLY A 93 3.48 -7.13 -20.12
CA GLY A 93 4.37 -6.17 -20.78
C GLY A 93 3.66 -5.27 -21.78
N ALA A 94 2.68 -5.77 -22.53
CA ALA A 94 1.86 -4.96 -23.43
C ALA A 94 0.94 -3.99 -22.67
N ILE A 95 0.37 -4.41 -21.54
CA ILE A 95 -0.45 -3.55 -20.68
C ILE A 95 0.42 -2.45 -20.04
N ASN A 96 1.60 -2.80 -19.51
CA ASN A 96 2.57 -1.82 -18.99
C ASN A 96 2.92 -0.77 -20.05
N GLY A 97 3.25 -1.20 -21.27
CA GLY A 97 3.55 -0.27 -22.37
C GLY A 97 2.39 0.69 -22.72
N MET A 98 1.13 0.26 -22.57
CA MET A 98 -0.02 1.17 -22.71
C MET A 98 -0.07 2.20 -21.58
N VAL A 99 0.23 1.80 -20.35
CA VAL A 99 0.21 2.70 -19.18
C VAL A 99 1.39 3.67 -19.18
N GLU A 100 2.60 3.19 -19.49
CA GLU A 100 3.80 4.01 -19.65
C GLU A 100 3.62 5.10 -20.71
N SER A 101 2.87 4.82 -21.78
CA SER A 101 2.57 5.79 -22.85
C SER A 101 1.76 7.02 -22.42
N LEU A 102 1.26 7.06 -21.18
CA LEU A 102 0.55 8.21 -20.61
C LEU A 102 1.49 9.31 -20.09
N ASP A 103 2.80 9.06 -19.99
CA ASP A 103 3.79 9.94 -19.32
C ASP A 103 3.37 10.36 -17.88
N ASP A 104 2.49 9.58 -17.24
CA ASP A 104 1.97 9.82 -15.90
C ASP A 104 2.61 8.86 -14.88
N PRO A 105 3.56 9.32 -14.04
CA PRO A 105 4.24 8.46 -13.05
C PRO A 105 3.33 8.01 -11.89
N TYR A 106 2.04 8.34 -11.91
CA TYR A 106 1.05 7.86 -10.96
C TYR A 106 0.08 6.82 -11.53
N SER A 107 0.11 6.60 -12.86
CA SER A 107 -0.64 5.52 -13.52
C SER A 107 0.25 4.28 -13.65
N ASP A 108 -0.31 3.11 -13.42
CA ASP A 108 0.42 1.86 -13.19
C ASP A 108 -0.47 0.64 -13.46
N TYR A 109 0.10 -0.45 -14.00
CA TYR A 109 -0.54 -1.77 -14.02
C TYR A 109 0.25 -2.69 -13.09
N MET A 110 -0.46 -3.24 -12.12
CA MET A 110 0.09 -4.11 -11.10
C MET A 110 -0.36 -5.54 -11.39
N SER A 111 0.59 -6.46 -11.52
CA SER A 111 0.31 -7.91 -11.54
C SER A 111 -0.43 -8.36 -10.27
N ASN A 112 -0.93 -9.60 -10.23
CA ASN A 112 -1.66 -10.09 -9.05
C ASN A 112 -0.81 -9.98 -7.76
N GLU A 113 0.47 -10.32 -7.83
CA GLU A 113 1.40 -10.24 -6.70
C GLU A 113 1.65 -8.79 -6.26
N GLU A 114 1.75 -7.86 -7.21
CA GLU A 114 1.92 -6.42 -6.93
C GLU A 114 0.61 -5.80 -6.39
N ALA A 115 -0.54 -6.23 -6.90
CA ALA A 115 -1.86 -5.81 -6.45
C ALA A 115 -2.18 -6.32 -5.03
N GLU A 116 -1.84 -7.58 -4.71
CA GLU A 116 -1.91 -8.09 -3.33
C GLU A 116 -1.03 -7.24 -2.38
N SER A 117 0.18 -6.87 -2.82
CA SER A 117 1.06 -6.01 -2.01
C SER A 117 0.53 -4.57 -1.89
N PHE A 118 -0.06 -4.01 -2.94
CA PHE A 118 -0.69 -2.69 -2.93
C PHE A 118 -1.90 -2.66 -1.99
N HIS A 119 -2.80 -3.65 -2.09
CA HIS A 119 -3.93 -3.81 -1.19
C HIS A 119 -3.48 -3.95 0.26
N GLY A 120 -2.44 -4.76 0.51
CA GLY A 120 -1.79 -4.89 1.83
C GLY A 120 -1.14 -3.62 2.38
N SER A 121 -0.92 -2.58 1.55
CA SER A 121 -0.37 -1.27 1.99
C SER A 121 -1.46 -0.25 2.32
N ILE A 122 -2.62 -0.35 1.67
CA ILE A 122 -3.78 0.53 1.94
C ILE A 122 -4.70 -0.03 3.03
N SER A 123 -4.68 -1.35 3.28
CA SER A 123 -5.22 -1.92 4.50
C SER A 123 -4.36 -1.50 5.71
N SER A 124 -5.00 -1.07 6.80
CA SER A 124 -4.32 -0.91 8.10
C SER A 124 -4.03 -2.28 8.76
N SER A 125 -3.73 -3.32 7.98
CA SER A 125 -3.52 -4.68 8.48
C SER A 125 -2.79 -5.57 7.48
N PHE A 126 -2.18 -6.65 7.97
CA PHE A 126 -1.58 -7.72 7.18
C PHE A 126 -1.82 -9.11 7.81
N GLU A 127 -1.88 -10.17 7.01
CA GLU A 127 -2.04 -11.53 7.53
C GLU A 127 -0.69 -12.22 7.84
N GLY A 128 -0.57 -12.78 9.05
CA GLY A 128 0.65 -13.44 9.52
C GLY A 128 0.60 -13.80 11.00
N ILE A 129 1.77 -13.88 11.64
CA ILE A 129 1.89 -14.17 13.09
C ILE A 129 2.04 -12.92 13.96
N GLY A 130 2.35 -11.76 13.36
CA GLY A 130 2.61 -10.51 14.07
C GLY A 130 3.88 -10.55 14.93
N ALA A 131 5.04 -10.72 14.29
CA ALA A 131 6.35 -10.57 14.90
C ALA A 131 7.29 -9.84 13.93
N GLU A 132 8.12 -8.96 14.47
CA GLU A 132 9.25 -8.37 13.77
C GLU A 132 10.41 -9.36 13.75
N ILE A 133 11.02 -9.57 12.58
CA ILE A 133 12.17 -10.47 12.40
C ILE A 133 13.33 -9.75 11.71
N GLN A 134 14.54 -10.17 12.06
CA GLN A 134 15.78 -9.68 11.46
C GLN A 134 16.65 -10.88 11.09
N GLU A 135 17.49 -10.73 10.05
CA GLU A 135 18.61 -11.63 9.83
C GLU A 135 19.80 -11.16 10.67
N LYS A 136 20.32 -12.05 11.53
CA LYS A 136 21.50 -11.81 12.36
C LYS A 136 22.42 -13.03 12.29
N ASP A 137 23.68 -12.79 11.93
CA ASP A 137 24.73 -13.82 11.85
C ASP A 137 24.30 -15.06 11.02
N GLY A 138 23.59 -14.85 9.90
CA GLY A 138 23.08 -15.89 9.01
C GLY A 138 21.84 -16.66 9.51
N HIS A 139 21.22 -16.19 10.59
CA HIS A 139 20.03 -16.78 11.21
C HIS A 139 18.88 -15.78 11.28
N ILE A 140 17.65 -16.26 11.19
CA ILE A 140 16.45 -15.44 11.39
C ILE A 140 16.16 -15.36 12.89
N VAL A 141 16.07 -14.15 13.43
CA VAL A 141 15.78 -13.90 14.86
C VAL A 141 14.52 -13.05 15.02
N ILE A 142 13.71 -13.35 16.04
CA ILE A 142 12.62 -12.48 16.50
C ILE A 142 13.23 -11.24 17.14
N VAL A 143 12.95 -10.06 16.60
CA VAL A 143 13.28 -8.78 17.23
C VAL A 143 12.30 -8.54 18.37
N SER A 144 10.99 -8.53 18.05
CA SER A 144 9.91 -8.52 19.04
C SER A 144 8.64 -9.14 18.45
N PRO A 145 7.88 -9.93 19.23
CA PRO A 145 6.45 -10.11 18.97
C PRO A 145 5.72 -8.76 19.01
N ILE A 146 4.68 -8.60 18.19
CA ILE A 146 3.76 -7.46 18.28
C ILE A 146 2.77 -7.74 19.42
N LYS A 147 2.48 -6.73 20.24
CA LYS A 147 1.60 -6.88 21.40
C LYS A 147 0.20 -7.35 20.99
N GLY A 148 -0.33 -8.36 21.68
CA GLY A 148 -1.62 -8.99 21.41
C GLY A 148 -1.65 -9.92 20.18
N SER A 149 -0.54 -10.10 19.46
CA SER A 149 -0.48 -10.91 18.26
C SER A 149 -0.51 -12.42 18.54
N PRO A 150 -0.78 -13.27 17.51
CA PRO A 150 -0.59 -14.71 17.62
C PRO A 150 0.82 -15.12 18.08
N ALA A 151 1.88 -14.42 17.67
CA ALA A 151 3.25 -14.69 18.08
C ALA A 151 3.49 -14.43 19.58
N GLU A 152 2.96 -13.32 20.12
CA GLU A 152 3.05 -13.04 21.56
C GLU A 152 2.25 -14.08 22.37
N LYS A 153 1.02 -14.36 21.93
CA LYS A 153 0.14 -15.38 22.55
C LYS A 153 0.73 -16.79 22.51
N ALA A 154 1.51 -17.12 21.48
CA ALA A 154 2.22 -18.38 21.35
C ALA A 154 3.53 -18.46 22.17
N GLY A 155 3.91 -17.39 22.89
CA GLY A 155 5.06 -17.39 23.78
C GLY A 155 6.42 -17.23 23.09
N LEU A 156 6.45 -16.70 21.86
CA LEU A 156 7.69 -16.22 21.24
C LEU A 156 8.23 -15.03 22.03
N LYS A 157 9.55 -14.85 22.01
CA LYS A 157 10.27 -13.82 22.77
C LYS A 157 11.34 -13.14 21.90
N PRO A 158 11.73 -11.89 22.24
CA PRO A 158 12.91 -11.25 21.65
C PRO A 158 14.14 -12.15 21.73
N ASN A 159 14.89 -12.20 20.63
CA ASN A 159 16.05 -13.06 20.36
C ASN A 159 15.76 -14.55 20.13
N ASP A 160 14.50 -15.03 20.12
CA ASP A 160 14.22 -16.41 19.67
C ASP A 160 14.66 -16.58 18.21
N MET A 161 15.46 -17.61 17.93
CA MET A 161 16.02 -17.88 16.62
C MET A 161 15.12 -18.87 15.86
N ILE A 162 14.58 -18.48 14.71
CA ILE A 162 13.69 -19.31 13.89
C ILE A 162 14.54 -20.24 13.01
N MET A 163 14.46 -21.53 13.30
CA MET A 163 15.25 -22.58 12.65
C MET A 163 14.56 -23.14 11.41
N SER A 164 13.24 -23.35 11.48
CA SER A 164 12.45 -23.83 10.33
C SER A 164 10.99 -23.36 10.39
N VAL A 165 10.35 -23.34 9.22
CA VAL A 165 8.93 -23.03 9.02
C VAL A 165 8.27 -24.21 8.31
N ASN A 166 7.28 -24.85 8.94
CA ASN A 166 6.63 -26.06 8.44
C ASN A 166 7.65 -27.15 8.02
N GLY A 167 8.71 -27.32 8.81
CA GLY A 167 9.81 -28.25 8.53
C GLY A 167 10.87 -27.78 7.53
N LYS A 168 10.63 -26.69 6.78
CA LYS A 168 11.62 -26.11 5.85
C LYS A 168 12.62 -25.24 6.63
N SER A 169 13.90 -25.63 6.64
CA SER A 169 14.98 -24.85 7.28
C SER A 169 15.04 -23.41 6.73
N LEU A 170 15.30 -22.45 7.62
CA LEU A 170 15.57 -21.04 7.27
C LEU A 170 17.06 -20.70 7.20
N GLN A 171 17.96 -21.67 7.44
CA GLN A 171 19.39 -21.43 7.47
C GLN A 171 19.91 -20.89 6.12
N GLY A 172 20.59 -19.74 6.15
CA GLY A 172 21.07 -19.05 4.94
C GLY A 172 19.99 -18.34 4.12
N MET A 173 18.75 -18.25 4.62
CA MET A 173 17.72 -17.36 4.06
C MET A 173 17.82 -15.97 4.67
N ASN A 174 17.49 -14.96 3.87
CA ASN A 174 17.31 -13.61 4.37
C ASN A 174 15.91 -13.38 4.95
N SER A 175 15.72 -12.26 5.66
CA SER A 175 14.45 -11.91 6.29
C SER A 175 13.27 -11.88 5.32
N THR A 176 13.43 -11.36 4.10
CA THR A 176 12.39 -11.33 3.06
C THR A 176 11.90 -12.74 2.70
N GLN A 177 12.82 -13.68 2.47
CA GLN A 177 12.49 -15.07 2.15
C GLN A 177 11.79 -15.77 3.33
N ALA A 178 12.22 -15.49 4.55
CA ALA A 178 11.56 -16.00 5.76
C ALA A 178 10.14 -15.44 5.92
N VAL A 179 9.93 -14.15 5.68
CA VAL A 179 8.60 -13.51 5.69
C VAL A 179 7.63 -14.20 4.73
N THR A 180 8.05 -14.56 3.51
CA THR A 180 7.19 -15.27 2.53
C THR A 180 6.71 -16.63 3.04
N LEU A 181 7.50 -17.33 3.87
CA LEU A 181 7.11 -18.63 4.45
C LEU A 181 6.25 -18.46 5.72
N ILE A 182 6.54 -17.43 6.53
CA ILE A 182 5.86 -17.15 7.80
C ILE A 182 4.47 -16.53 7.57
N ARG A 183 4.31 -15.66 6.57
CA ARG A 183 3.00 -15.12 6.16
C ARG A 183 2.16 -16.17 5.45
N GLY A 184 0.88 -15.86 5.25
CA GLY A 184 -0.12 -16.78 4.70
C GLY A 184 -1.51 -16.45 5.24
N LYS A 185 -2.53 -17.11 4.69
CA LYS A 185 -3.94 -16.73 4.92
C LYS A 185 -4.36 -16.80 6.39
N LYS A 186 -5.18 -15.86 6.84
CA LYS A 186 -5.82 -15.86 8.17
C LYS A 186 -6.51 -17.19 8.45
N GLY A 187 -6.40 -17.66 9.70
CA GLY A 187 -6.90 -18.96 10.14
C GLY A 187 -6.02 -20.17 9.75
N THR A 188 -5.04 -20.01 8.85
CA THR A 188 -4.11 -21.11 8.54
C THR A 188 -3.06 -21.28 9.63
N LYS A 189 -2.66 -22.52 9.87
CA LYS A 189 -1.58 -22.85 10.82
C LYS A 189 -0.20 -22.66 10.17
N VAL A 190 0.76 -22.23 10.98
CA VAL A 190 2.20 -22.32 10.71
C VAL A 190 2.88 -22.94 11.91
N GLU A 191 3.89 -23.78 11.67
CA GLU A 191 4.73 -24.37 12.72
C GLU A 191 6.14 -23.80 12.60
N LEU A 192 6.58 -23.10 13.64
CA LEU A 192 7.95 -22.60 13.74
C LEU A 192 8.76 -23.54 14.62
N SER A 193 9.91 -24.01 14.18
CA SER A 193 10.92 -24.53 15.11
C SER A 193 11.80 -23.36 15.55
N ILE A 194 11.88 -23.10 16.85
CA ILE A 194 12.71 -22.03 17.40
C ILE A 194 13.76 -22.55 18.39
N GLN A 195 14.96 -21.97 18.36
CA GLN A 195 15.97 -22.12 19.40
C GLN A 195 16.00 -20.84 20.25
N ARG A 196 15.87 -21.00 21.58
CA ARG A 196 15.97 -19.87 22.51
C ARG A 196 17.42 -19.71 22.98
N PRO A 197 18.06 -18.54 22.79
CA PRO A 197 19.41 -18.30 23.32
C PRO A 197 19.45 -18.34 24.84
N GLY A 198 20.57 -18.80 25.41
CA GLY A 198 20.77 -18.90 26.85
C GLY A 198 20.05 -20.08 27.52
N THR A 199 19.55 -21.05 26.76
CA THR A 199 19.01 -22.32 27.27
C THR A 199 19.58 -23.51 26.52
N ASP A 200 20.04 -24.54 27.23
CA ASP A 200 20.51 -25.83 26.66
C ASP A 200 19.36 -26.75 26.19
N ALA A 201 18.13 -26.22 26.17
CA ALA A 201 16.96 -26.93 25.67
C ALA A 201 17.03 -27.10 24.14
N PRO A 202 16.58 -28.25 23.60
CA PRO A 202 16.50 -28.46 22.16
C PRO A 202 15.49 -27.49 21.51
N PRO A 203 15.55 -27.30 20.18
CA PRO A 203 14.59 -26.47 19.46
C PRO A 203 13.14 -26.88 19.74
N MET A 204 12.29 -25.91 20.06
CA MET A 204 10.88 -26.13 20.38
C MET A 204 10.00 -25.82 19.17
N THR A 205 9.04 -26.69 18.86
CA THR A 205 8.03 -26.45 17.83
C THR A 205 6.89 -25.63 18.40
N VAL A 206 6.67 -24.43 17.87
CA VAL A 206 5.62 -23.50 18.25
C VAL A 206 4.58 -23.44 17.14
N PRO A 207 3.39 -24.07 17.33
CA PRO A 207 2.28 -23.94 16.40
C PRO A 207 1.58 -22.59 16.60
N ILE A 208 1.42 -21.83 15.51
CA ILE A 208 0.77 -20.51 15.52
C ILE A 208 -0.34 -20.52 14.47
N ILE A 209 -1.53 -20.04 14.83
CA ILE A 209 -2.59 -19.74 13.86
C ILE A 209 -2.36 -18.32 13.36
N ARG A 210 -2.24 -18.16 12.04
CA ARG A 210 -2.10 -16.83 11.42
C ARG A 210 -3.39 -16.04 11.62
N ASP A 211 -3.25 -14.76 11.91
CA ASP A 211 -4.35 -13.83 12.04
C ASP A 211 -4.02 -12.53 11.29
N GLU A 212 -5.00 -11.65 11.22
CA GLU A 212 -4.84 -10.28 10.79
C GLU A 212 -4.16 -9.46 11.88
N ILE A 213 -3.06 -8.82 11.52
CA ILE A 213 -2.22 -8.02 12.39
C ILE A 213 -2.42 -6.55 12.01
N PRO A 214 -2.89 -5.68 12.91
CA PRO A 214 -3.08 -4.28 12.60
C PRO A 214 -1.73 -3.58 12.37
N ILE A 215 -1.71 -2.65 11.42
CA ILE A 215 -0.62 -1.70 11.20
C ILE A 215 -1.08 -0.36 11.77
N GLU A 216 -0.54 0.03 12.93
CA GLU A 216 -0.85 1.33 13.53
C GLU A 216 -0.34 2.47 12.62
N THR A 217 -1.26 3.34 12.23
CA THR A 217 -1.01 4.54 11.41
C THR A 217 -1.04 5.82 12.24
N VAL A 218 -1.52 5.77 13.48
CA VAL A 218 -1.62 6.93 14.38
C VAL A 218 -0.89 6.72 15.71
N TYR A 219 0.13 7.54 15.93
CA TYR A 219 0.94 7.55 17.16
C TYR A 219 0.69 8.85 17.91
N GLY A 220 0.57 8.83 19.24
CA GLY A 220 0.30 10.06 19.99
C GLY A 220 0.78 10.05 21.43
N GLU A 221 1.28 11.19 21.89
CA GLU A 221 1.90 11.39 23.20
C GLU A 221 1.64 12.81 23.73
N MET A 222 1.61 12.97 25.06
CA MET A 222 1.57 14.29 25.70
C MET A 222 3.00 14.86 25.76
N VAL A 223 3.19 16.10 25.31
CA VAL A 223 4.52 16.75 25.20
C VAL A 223 4.73 17.89 26.21
N GLY A 224 3.85 18.00 27.21
CA GLY A 224 3.91 19.01 28.27
C GLY A 224 2.90 20.15 28.08
N ASP A 225 2.64 20.93 29.14
CA ASP A 225 1.73 22.10 29.16
C ASP A 225 0.30 21.85 28.66
N GLY A 226 -0.17 20.59 28.69
CA GLY A 226 -1.45 20.18 28.13
C GLY A 226 -1.44 20.06 26.59
N ILE A 227 -0.28 20.13 25.94
CA ILE A 227 -0.15 19.92 24.49
C ILE A 227 0.06 18.42 24.23
N ALA A 228 -0.65 17.91 23.22
CA ALA A 228 -0.37 16.60 22.65
C ALA A 228 0.28 16.72 21.26
N LYS A 229 1.15 15.77 20.95
CA LYS A 229 1.58 15.46 19.58
C LYS A 229 0.80 14.24 19.11
N VAL A 230 0.23 14.30 17.91
CA VAL A 230 -0.26 13.11 17.20
C VAL A 230 0.38 13.07 15.82
N GLN A 231 1.00 11.95 15.46
CA GLN A 231 1.55 11.69 14.14
C GLN A 231 0.63 10.75 13.37
N ILE A 232 0.34 11.09 12.12
CA ILE A 232 -0.30 10.19 11.16
C ILE A 232 0.78 9.78 10.15
N THR A 233 1.07 8.49 10.02
CA THR A 233 2.12 7.97 9.13
C THR A 233 1.62 7.59 7.74
N SER A 234 0.35 7.22 7.61
CA SER A 234 -0.36 6.86 6.37
C SER A 234 -1.85 7.15 6.54
N PHE A 235 -2.59 7.28 5.43
CA PHE A 235 -4.05 7.32 5.40
C PHE A 235 -4.59 5.97 4.89
N SER A 236 -4.52 4.95 5.75
CA SER A 236 -5.00 3.58 5.49
C SER A 236 -6.40 3.37 6.08
N SER A 237 -7.09 2.26 5.75
CA SER A 237 -8.54 2.11 5.98
C SER A 237 -9.06 2.36 7.42
N ASN A 238 -8.23 2.18 8.45
CA ASN A 238 -8.62 2.42 9.85
C ASN A 238 -8.08 3.73 10.44
N THR A 239 -7.28 4.52 9.70
CA THR A 239 -6.59 5.71 10.24
C THR A 239 -7.53 6.72 10.88
N ALA A 240 -8.72 6.97 10.30
CA ALA A 240 -9.70 7.88 10.90
C ALA A 240 -10.21 7.37 12.27
N LYS A 241 -10.38 6.06 12.43
CA LYS A 241 -10.81 5.43 13.69
C LYS A 241 -9.68 5.49 14.73
N GLU A 242 -8.47 5.09 14.34
CA GLU A 242 -7.27 5.15 15.20
C GLU A 242 -7.03 6.58 15.72
N LEU A 243 -7.26 7.60 14.87
CA LEU A 243 -7.16 8.99 15.26
C LEU A 243 -8.20 9.39 16.31
N VAL A 244 -9.48 9.03 16.13
CA VAL A 244 -10.53 9.29 17.12
C VAL A 244 -10.22 8.63 18.46
N GLU A 245 -9.78 7.37 18.45
CA GLU A 245 -9.37 6.65 19.66
C GLU A 245 -8.18 7.33 20.36
N LYS A 246 -7.15 7.73 19.60
CA LYS A 246 -5.97 8.43 20.13
C LYS A 246 -6.30 9.82 20.68
N LEU A 247 -7.15 10.60 20.01
CA LEU A 247 -7.58 11.92 20.46
C LEU A 247 -8.43 11.83 21.74
N ASN A 248 -9.30 10.82 21.85
CA ASN A 248 -10.06 10.56 23.08
C ASN A 248 -9.14 10.17 24.25
N GLU A 249 -8.14 9.32 24.01
CA GLU A 249 -7.12 8.96 25.01
C GLU A 249 -6.35 10.20 25.51
N LEU A 250 -5.90 11.07 24.60
CA LEU A 250 -5.15 12.28 24.93
C LEU A 250 -6.01 13.34 25.60
N ASN A 251 -7.28 13.49 25.19
CA ASN A 251 -8.26 14.35 25.87
C ASN A 251 -8.49 13.89 27.32
N GLY A 252 -8.60 12.57 27.56
CA GLY A 252 -8.64 12.00 28.90
C GLY A 252 -7.39 12.26 29.76
N LYS A 253 -6.25 12.56 29.14
CA LYS A 253 -5.00 13.00 29.79
C LYS A 253 -4.87 14.52 29.94
N GLY A 254 -5.93 15.28 29.64
CA GLY A 254 -5.96 16.74 29.80
C GLY A 254 -5.34 17.51 28.62
N MET A 255 -5.43 16.98 27.40
CA MET A 255 -5.09 17.73 26.18
C MET A 255 -5.90 19.03 26.05
N LYS A 256 -5.20 20.13 25.75
CA LYS A 256 -5.71 21.49 25.54
C LYS A 256 -5.29 22.09 24.20
N GLY A 257 -4.38 21.44 23.48
CA GLY A 257 -3.90 21.85 22.16
C GLY A 257 -3.19 20.68 21.48
N LEU A 258 -3.21 20.68 20.15
CA LEU A 258 -2.73 19.58 19.32
C LEU A 258 -1.69 20.07 18.31
N VAL A 259 -0.55 19.39 18.27
CA VAL A 259 0.35 19.39 17.10
C VAL A 259 0.08 18.11 16.31
N LEU A 260 -0.46 18.26 15.10
CA LEU A 260 -0.70 17.15 14.19
C LEU A 260 0.45 17.03 13.19
N ASP A 261 1.14 15.89 13.21
CA ASP A 261 2.39 15.66 12.50
C ASP A 261 2.14 14.80 11.24
N LEU A 262 2.24 15.44 10.06
CA LEU A 262 2.07 14.82 8.74
C LEU A 262 3.41 14.71 8.00
N ARG A 263 4.53 14.95 8.68
CA ARG A 263 5.87 14.82 8.13
C ARG A 263 6.15 13.39 7.71
N GLN A 264 6.81 13.23 6.56
CA GLN A 264 7.12 11.93 5.94
C GLN A 264 5.90 11.03 5.65
N ASN A 265 4.66 11.58 5.65
CA ASN A 265 3.45 10.85 5.32
C ASN A 265 3.09 11.02 3.81
N PRO A 266 3.25 9.98 2.97
CA PRO A 266 3.02 10.05 1.53
C PRO A 266 1.53 10.13 1.13
N GLY A 267 0.64 10.12 2.12
CA GLY A 267 -0.80 10.17 1.97
C GLY A 267 -1.44 8.79 2.08
N GLY A 268 -2.34 8.47 1.16
CA GLY A 268 -3.13 7.24 1.18
C GLY A 268 -4.51 7.48 0.60
N LEU A 269 -5.53 6.86 1.20
CA LEU A 269 -6.91 6.85 0.74
C LEU A 269 -7.60 8.21 0.90
N LEU A 270 -8.40 8.58 -0.12
CA LEU A 270 -9.07 9.88 -0.21
C LEU A 270 -10.23 10.04 0.79
N ASP A 271 -10.99 8.97 1.05
CA ASP A 271 -12.06 8.93 2.04
C ASP A 271 -11.53 9.17 3.47
N GLN A 272 -10.36 8.60 3.80
CA GLN A 272 -9.68 8.82 5.06
C GLN A 272 -9.20 10.27 5.18
N ALA A 273 -8.63 10.83 4.11
CA ALA A 273 -8.24 12.25 4.05
C ALA A 273 -9.44 13.17 4.32
N ILE A 274 -10.58 12.92 3.67
CA ILE A 274 -11.83 13.67 3.86
C ILE A 274 -12.34 13.51 5.31
N SER A 275 -12.42 12.28 5.81
CA SER A 275 -12.96 11.97 7.14
C SER A 275 -12.15 12.63 8.24
N ILE A 276 -10.81 12.58 8.14
CA ILE A 276 -9.88 13.21 9.10
C ILE A 276 -9.91 14.73 8.98
N SER A 277 -9.93 15.28 7.76
CA SER A 277 -10.08 16.74 7.57
C SER A 277 -11.39 17.25 8.16
N SER A 278 -12.46 16.46 8.05
CA SER A 278 -13.77 16.74 8.63
C SER A 278 -13.79 16.72 10.16
N MET A 279 -12.71 16.33 10.86
CA MET A 279 -12.62 16.47 12.32
C MET A 279 -12.17 17.88 12.73
N PHE A 280 -11.39 18.56 11.87
CA PHE A 280 -10.73 19.83 12.18
C PHE A 280 -11.30 21.02 11.38
N VAL A 281 -11.94 20.78 10.24
CA VAL A 281 -12.57 21.83 9.41
C VAL A 281 -14.01 22.08 9.89
N PRO A 282 -14.46 23.34 10.09
CA PRO A 282 -15.83 23.64 10.51
C PRO A 282 -16.91 23.12 9.54
N LYS A 283 -18.09 22.74 10.06
CA LYS A 283 -19.20 22.20 9.28
C LYS A 283 -19.55 23.07 8.07
N GLY A 284 -19.72 22.45 6.91
CA GLY A 284 -20.07 23.14 5.66
C GLY A 284 -18.94 23.90 4.96
N LYS A 285 -17.78 24.10 5.60
CA LYS A 285 -16.58 24.61 4.91
C LYS A 285 -15.98 23.51 4.02
N LEU A 286 -15.37 23.89 2.90
CA LEU A 286 -14.79 22.93 1.95
C LEU A 286 -13.52 22.27 2.49
N ILE A 287 -13.36 20.98 2.21
CA ILE A 287 -12.11 20.23 2.43
C ILE A 287 -11.28 20.25 1.15
N LEU A 288 -11.91 19.89 0.02
CA LEU A 288 -11.29 19.90 -1.31
C LEU A 288 -12.35 20.06 -2.41
N LYS A 289 -11.87 20.23 -3.64
CA LYS A 289 -12.64 20.02 -4.87
C LYS A 289 -11.96 18.96 -5.74
N VAL A 290 -12.73 18.20 -6.50
CA VAL A 290 -12.22 17.23 -7.48
C VAL A 290 -12.76 17.60 -8.86
N GLU A 291 -11.88 17.78 -9.83
CA GLU A 291 -12.20 18.19 -11.21
C GLU A 291 -11.89 17.02 -12.16
N ASP A 292 -12.92 16.50 -12.83
CA ASP A 292 -12.79 15.39 -13.78
C ASP A 292 -12.29 15.85 -15.16
N ARG A 293 -12.03 14.90 -16.07
CA ARG A 293 -11.57 15.17 -17.44
C ARG A 293 -12.51 16.06 -18.28
N ASN A 294 -13.77 16.20 -17.88
CA ASN A 294 -14.80 16.98 -18.56
C ASN A 294 -14.95 18.38 -17.93
N GLY A 295 -14.10 18.75 -16.98
CA GLY A 295 -14.19 20.00 -16.21
C GLY A 295 -15.29 19.99 -15.15
N LYS A 296 -15.90 18.83 -14.85
CA LYS A 296 -16.95 18.76 -13.83
C LYS A 296 -16.30 18.77 -12.45
N ILE A 297 -16.59 19.83 -11.69
CA ILE A 297 -16.13 19.98 -10.32
C ILE A 297 -17.13 19.34 -9.36
N LYS A 298 -16.63 18.47 -8.48
CA LYS A 298 -17.33 17.97 -7.29
C LYS A 298 -16.68 18.55 -6.05
N GLU A 299 -17.45 19.27 -5.25
CA GLU A 299 -16.99 19.82 -3.98
C GLU A 299 -17.23 18.85 -2.81
N TYR A 300 -16.33 18.86 -1.84
CA TYR A 300 -16.38 17.99 -0.66
C TYR A 300 -16.41 18.86 0.61
N PRO A 301 -17.60 19.22 1.12
CA PRO A 301 -17.75 19.98 2.36
C PRO A 301 -17.54 19.11 3.60
N SER A 302 -16.99 19.71 4.65
CA SER A 302 -16.84 19.11 5.98
C SER A 302 -18.21 18.80 6.59
N GLN A 303 -18.32 17.59 7.13
CA GLN A 303 -19.48 17.08 7.86
C GLN A 303 -19.29 17.19 9.38
N ASN A 304 -18.32 17.98 9.86
CA ASN A 304 -17.96 18.07 11.27
C ASN A 304 -19.16 18.35 12.18
N GLU A 305 -19.41 17.49 13.16
CA GLU A 305 -20.42 17.70 14.20
C GLU A 305 -19.78 17.92 15.59
N GLY A 306 -18.45 17.88 15.67
CA GLY A 306 -17.66 18.07 16.88
C GLY A 306 -17.28 19.52 17.16
N ASN A 307 -16.32 19.69 18.07
CA ASN A 307 -15.85 21.00 18.52
C ASN A 307 -14.61 21.45 17.72
N PRO A 308 -14.73 22.43 16.80
CA PRO A 308 -13.59 22.92 16.00
C PRO A 308 -12.61 23.81 16.80
N ASN A 309 -12.90 24.10 18.07
CA ASN A 309 -12.14 25.08 18.86
C ASN A 309 -10.93 24.50 19.61
N LEU A 310 -10.50 23.26 19.33
CA LEU A 310 -9.24 22.73 19.85
C LEU A 310 -8.08 23.47 19.14
N PRO A 311 -7.21 24.21 19.85
CA PRO A 311 -6.03 24.84 19.25
C PRO A 311 -5.19 23.81 18.51
N LEU A 312 -4.94 24.06 17.23
CA LEU A 312 -4.29 23.13 16.31
C LEU A 312 -3.16 23.83 15.54
N VAL A 313 -2.05 23.12 15.39
CA VAL A 313 -0.97 23.40 14.44
C VAL A 313 -0.65 22.12 13.69
N VAL A 314 -0.40 22.21 12.37
CA VAL A 314 -0.02 21.05 11.55
C VAL A 314 1.43 21.17 11.09
N LEU A 315 2.21 20.10 11.28
CA LEU A 315 3.56 19.96 10.75
C LEU A 315 3.53 19.28 9.38
N ILE A 316 4.24 19.87 8.42
CA ILE A 316 4.44 19.33 7.07
C ILE A 316 5.92 19.38 6.66
N ASP A 317 6.31 18.51 5.75
CA ASP A 317 7.59 18.52 5.08
C ASP A 317 7.49 17.99 3.63
N LYS A 318 8.63 17.82 2.97
CA LYS A 318 8.72 17.33 1.59
C LYS A 318 8.18 15.91 1.38
N GLY A 319 8.06 15.12 2.45
CA GLY A 319 7.46 13.80 2.43
C GLY A 319 5.93 13.82 2.62
N SER A 320 5.36 14.92 3.13
CA SER A 320 3.91 15.15 3.13
C SER A 320 3.38 15.21 1.70
N ALA A 321 2.59 14.22 1.28
CA ALA A 321 2.03 14.14 -0.07
C ALA A 321 0.53 13.75 -0.08
N SER A 322 -0.16 14.07 -1.18
CA SER A 322 -1.50 13.54 -1.49
C SER A 322 -2.54 13.80 -0.39
N ALA A 323 -3.02 12.78 0.33
CA ALA A 323 -3.95 12.89 1.45
C ALA A 323 -3.44 13.82 2.57
N SER A 324 -2.14 13.82 2.84
CA SER A 324 -1.50 14.75 3.78
C SER A 324 -1.63 16.21 3.32
N GLU A 325 -1.53 16.44 2.01
CA GLU A 325 -1.67 17.77 1.40
C GLU A 325 -3.13 18.22 1.33
N ILE A 326 -4.08 17.29 1.11
CA ILE A 326 -5.52 17.56 1.21
C ILE A 326 -5.84 18.02 2.63
N LEU A 327 -5.40 17.29 3.65
CA LEU A 327 -5.61 17.66 5.05
C LEU A 327 -4.97 19.01 5.39
N ALA A 328 -3.70 19.22 5.05
CA ALA A 328 -2.99 20.47 5.30
C ALA A 328 -3.64 21.67 4.57
N GLY A 329 -4.04 21.50 3.31
CA GLY A 329 -4.74 22.53 2.53
C GLY A 329 -6.12 22.84 3.10
N ALA A 330 -6.88 21.82 3.51
CA ALA A 330 -8.20 21.95 4.10
C ALA A 330 -8.15 22.75 5.41
N VAL A 331 -7.31 22.37 6.37
CA VAL A 331 -7.24 23.08 7.66
C VAL A 331 -6.65 24.47 7.52
N LYS A 332 -5.68 24.67 6.60
CA LYS A 332 -5.10 25.99 6.33
C LYS A 332 -6.13 26.95 5.75
N GLU A 333 -6.76 26.57 4.63
CA GLU A 333 -7.62 27.49 3.87
C GLU A 333 -9.03 27.62 4.45
N SER A 334 -9.58 26.56 5.04
CA SER A 334 -10.97 26.55 5.55
C SER A 334 -11.11 26.68 7.07
N ALA A 335 -10.07 26.40 7.85
CA ALA A 335 -10.07 26.52 9.32
C ALA A 335 -9.06 27.55 9.87
N GLY A 336 -8.20 28.15 9.02
CA GLY A 336 -7.21 29.15 9.45
C GLY A 336 -6.04 28.57 10.25
N VAL A 337 -5.89 27.25 10.28
CA VAL A 337 -4.86 26.52 11.03
C VAL A 337 -3.49 26.77 10.44
N LYS A 338 -2.50 27.02 11.29
CA LYS A 338 -1.12 27.30 10.85
C LYS A 338 -0.38 26.02 10.48
N LEU A 339 0.27 26.06 9.32
CA LEU A 339 1.22 25.03 8.88
C LEU A 339 2.64 25.43 9.28
N VAL A 340 3.42 24.49 9.79
CA VAL A 340 4.81 24.69 10.24
C VAL A 340 5.71 23.62 9.60
N GLY A 341 6.97 23.96 9.32
CA GLY A 341 7.96 23.01 8.81
C GLY A 341 8.49 23.37 7.42
N GLU A 342 8.48 22.42 6.50
CA GLU A 342 8.93 22.60 5.12
C GLU A 342 7.79 22.46 4.11
N LYS A 343 8.07 22.87 2.87
CA LYS A 343 7.14 22.79 1.75
C LYS A 343 6.83 21.33 1.38
N SER A 344 5.56 21.03 1.12
CA SER A 344 5.08 19.68 0.77
C SER A 344 5.38 19.23 -0.66
N PHE A 345 5.16 17.94 -0.94
CA PHE A 345 5.57 17.25 -2.17
C PHE A 345 4.96 17.80 -3.47
N GLY A 346 3.64 18.05 -3.50
CA GLY A 346 2.92 18.53 -4.67
C GLY A 346 2.19 17.46 -5.49
N LYS A 347 1.53 16.47 -4.88
CA LYS A 347 0.73 15.46 -5.62
C LYS A 347 -0.74 15.89 -5.73
N GLY A 348 -1.03 16.73 -6.74
CA GLY A 348 -2.37 17.29 -7.02
C GLY A 348 -3.28 16.47 -7.94
N THR A 349 -3.10 15.15 -8.05
CA THR A 349 -3.87 14.25 -8.93
C THR A 349 -4.53 13.12 -8.14
N VAL A 350 -5.71 12.69 -8.58
CA VAL A 350 -6.49 11.58 -8.01
C VAL A 350 -6.35 10.37 -8.92
N GLN A 351 -6.01 9.22 -8.34
CA GLN A 351 -5.99 7.94 -9.03
C GLN A 351 -7.24 7.12 -8.67
N THR A 352 -7.71 6.34 -9.63
CA THR A 352 -8.69 5.26 -9.43
C THR A 352 -7.97 3.93 -9.66
N ALA A 353 -8.15 2.98 -8.75
CA ALA A 353 -7.75 1.59 -8.92
C ALA A 353 -8.95 0.76 -9.39
N SER A 354 -8.72 -0.19 -10.28
CA SER A 354 -9.73 -1.08 -10.84
C SER A 354 -9.16 -2.50 -10.95
N ASP A 355 -9.76 -3.44 -10.23
CA ASP A 355 -9.34 -4.84 -10.23
C ASP A 355 -9.82 -5.60 -11.47
N PHE A 356 -8.95 -6.44 -12.02
CA PHE A 356 -9.28 -7.45 -13.00
C PHE A 356 -9.70 -8.76 -12.31
N LYS A 357 -10.38 -9.64 -13.08
CA LYS A 357 -10.88 -10.93 -12.57
C LYS A 357 -9.79 -11.92 -12.16
N ASP A 358 -8.54 -11.69 -12.57
CA ASP A 358 -7.38 -12.51 -12.23
C ASP A 358 -6.60 -12.01 -11.01
N GLY A 359 -7.07 -10.94 -10.36
CA GLY A 359 -6.44 -10.31 -9.20
C GLY A 359 -5.41 -9.22 -9.53
N SER A 360 -5.06 -9.02 -10.79
CA SER A 360 -4.26 -7.86 -11.21
C SER A 360 -5.08 -6.55 -11.12
N ASN A 361 -4.40 -5.39 -11.10
CA ASN A 361 -5.05 -4.09 -10.89
C ASN A 361 -4.54 -3.03 -11.87
N LEU A 362 -5.44 -2.22 -12.43
CA LEU A 362 -5.09 -0.99 -13.16
C LEU A 362 -5.36 0.23 -12.28
N LYS A 363 -4.30 0.97 -11.94
CA LYS A 363 -4.35 2.22 -11.18
C LYS A 363 -4.04 3.37 -12.13
N PHE A 364 -4.93 4.34 -12.30
CA PHE A 364 -4.72 5.42 -13.27
C PHE A 364 -5.29 6.77 -12.82
N THR A 365 -4.67 7.87 -13.26
CA THR A 365 -5.14 9.22 -12.92
C THR A 365 -6.47 9.55 -13.62
N THR A 366 -7.51 9.84 -12.84
CA THR A 366 -8.87 10.12 -13.33
C THR A 366 -9.31 11.56 -13.15
N ALA A 367 -8.70 12.29 -12.21
CA ALA A 367 -9.07 13.66 -11.89
C ALA A 367 -7.90 14.47 -11.31
N LYS A 368 -8.07 15.79 -11.24
CA LYS A 368 -7.25 16.69 -10.41
C LYS A 368 -7.98 16.94 -9.10
N TRP A 369 -7.24 17.21 -8.03
CA TRP A 369 -7.83 17.78 -6.81
C TRP A 369 -7.31 19.20 -6.59
N LEU A 370 -8.20 20.05 -6.07
CA LEU A 370 -7.96 21.46 -5.79
C LEU A 370 -8.18 21.70 -4.29
N THR A 371 -7.43 22.65 -3.72
CA THR A 371 -7.65 23.12 -2.35
C THR A 371 -9.03 23.83 -2.23
N PRO A 372 -9.53 24.14 -1.01
CA PRO A 372 -10.78 24.90 -0.84
C PRO A 372 -10.89 26.17 -1.68
N ASN A 373 -9.80 26.94 -1.82
CA ASN A 373 -9.71 28.16 -2.62
C ASN A 373 -9.54 27.90 -4.13
N GLY A 374 -9.52 26.64 -4.58
CA GLY A 374 -9.38 26.26 -6.00
C GLY A 374 -7.92 26.15 -6.48
N ASN A 375 -6.93 26.11 -5.59
CA ASN A 375 -5.53 26.02 -6.00
C ASN A 375 -5.18 24.60 -6.47
N TRP A 376 -4.61 24.46 -7.68
CA TRP A 376 -4.01 23.20 -8.13
C TRP A 376 -2.53 23.14 -7.72
N ILE A 377 -2.22 22.29 -6.73
CA ILE A 377 -0.90 22.18 -6.08
C ILE A 377 0.05 21.20 -6.79
N HIS A 378 -0.34 20.61 -7.92
CA HIS A 378 0.45 19.58 -8.60
C HIS A 378 1.81 20.11 -9.07
N LYS A 379 2.90 19.40 -8.73
CA LYS A 379 4.31 19.81 -8.88
C LYS A 379 4.67 21.15 -8.19
N LYS A 380 3.77 21.69 -7.37
CA LYS A 380 3.93 22.96 -6.65
C LYS A 380 3.97 22.81 -5.15
N GLY A 381 3.27 21.84 -4.55
CA GLY A 381 3.17 21.66 -3.10
C GLY A 381 2.42 22.79 -2.39
N ILE A 382 2.35 22.66 -1.07
CA ILE A 382 1.78 23.63 -0.12
C ILE A 382 2.94 24.21 0.70
N ASN A 383 2.99 25.53 0.79
CA ASN A 383 3.98 26.22 1.62
C ASN A 383 3.48 26.31 3.07
N PRO A 384 4.36 26.07 4.07
CA PRO A 384 4.04 26.33 5.47
C PRO A 384 3.83 27.84 5.71
N ASP A 385 3.12 28.19 6.78
CA ASP A 385 3.00 29.58 7.26
C ASP A 385 4.21 30.00 8.08
N VAL A 386 4.85 29.04 8.77
CA VAL A 386 6.13 29.23 9.47
C VAL A 386 7.14 28.23 8.90
N ALA A 387 8.01 28.71 8.04
CA ALA A 387 9.06 27.89 7.43
C ALA A 387 10.20 27.64 8.44
N VAL A 388 10.48 26.36 8.72
CA VAL A 388 11.56 25.91 9.60
C VAL A 388 12.07 24.56 9.11
N ALA A 389 13.37 24.46 8.87
CA ALA A 389 14.03 23.22 8.50
C ALA A 389 14.47 22.43 9.75
N LEU A 390 14.59 21.12 9.61
CA LEU A 390 15.38 20.32 10.56
C LEU A 390 16.88 20.69 10.43
N PRO A 391 17.71 20.44 11.47
CA PRO A 391 19.15 20.63 11.37
C PRO A 391 19.76 19.78 10.24
N ASP A 392 20.78 20.29 9.53
CA ASP A 392 21.42 19.61 8.38
C ASP A 392 21.75 18.11 8.61
N TYR A 393 22.09 17.76 9.85
CA TYR A 393 22.45 16.39 10.20
C TYR A 393 21.26 15.41 10.20
N ALA A 394 20.02 15.90 10.18
CA ALA A 394 18.80 15.10 10.07
C ALA A 394 18.56 14.55 8.66
N THR A 395 19.17 15.14 7.62
CA THR A 395 19.08 14.67 6.24
C THR A 395 20.26 13.78 5.82
N LEU A 396 21.08 13.33 6.77
CA LEU A 396 22.21 12.44 6.49
C LEU A 396 21.72 11.03 6.17
N THR A 397 22.27 10.45 5.10
CA THR A 397 21.96 9.08 4.70
C THR A 397 22.46 8.07 5.73
N ILE A 398 21.82 6.90 5.79
CA ILE A 398 22.35 5.72 6.47
C ILE A 398 23.72 5.35 5.84
N ILE A 399 24.63 4.80 6.66
CA ILE A 399 25.91 4.23 6.24
C ILE A 399 25.77 2.71 6.30
N ASN A 400 26.26 1.98 5.31
CA ASN A 400 26.25 0.52 5.37
C ASN A 400 27.20 0.03 6.50
N PRO A 401 26.71 -0.67 7.54
CA PRO A 401 27.54 -1.14 8.65
C PRO A 401 28.57 -2.20 8.23
N ASP A 402 28.34 -2.96 7.16
CA ASP A 402 29.28 -3.97 6.68
C ASP A 402 30.53 -3.36 6.03
N LYS A 403 30.42 -2.10 5.58
CA LYS A 403 31.49 -1.41 4.89
C LYS A 403 32.47 -0.77 5.88
N GLU A 404 33.74 -1.11 5.70
CA GLU A 404 34.83 -0.64 6.54
C GLU A 404 35.30 0.76 6.13
N LEU A 405 35.06 1.76 6.98
CA LEU A 405 35.59 3.11 6.80
C LEU A 405 36.80 3.32 7.74
N LYS A 406 37.99 3.48 7.15
CA LYS A 406 39.27 3.59 7.87
C LYS A 406 40.16 4.68 7.28
N GLN A 407 41.31 4.91 7.90
CA GLN A 407 42.29 5.86 7.37
C GLN A 407 42.63 5.59 5.89
N SER A 408 42.66 6.65 5.09
CA SER A 408 42.79 6.66 3.63
C SER A 408 41.56 6.18 2.84
N SER A 409 40.45 5.77 3.48
CA SER A 409 39.16 5.64 2.80
C SER A 409 38.68 7.00 2.28
N SER A 410 38.00 7.01 1.13
CA SER A 410 37.34 8.21 0.59
C SER A 410 35.97 7.90 -0.01
N GLY A 411 35.05 8.86 0.06
CA GLY A 411 33.74 8.79 -0.60
C GLY A 411 32.60 9.44 0.19
N THR A 412 31.38 9.31 -0.33
CA THR A 412 30.16 9.89 0.25
C THR A 412 29.88 9.37 1.67
N GLU A 413 30.04 8.07 1.94
CA GLU A 413 29.85 7.52 3.29
C GLU A 413 30.91 8.02 4.29
N VAL A 414 32.14 8.29 3.85
CA VAL A 414 33.16 8.94 4.70
C VAL A 414 32.73 10.36 5.04
N GLN A 415 32.20 11.10 4.06
CA GLN A 415 31.66 12.45 4.28
C GLN A 415 30.48 12.41 5.26
N THR A 416 29.57 11.45 5.08
CA THR A 416 28.44 11.22 5.98
C THR A 416 28.93 10.90 7.39
N ALA A 417 29.86 9.95 7.56
CA ALA A 417 30.45 9.60 8.85
C ALA A 417 31.07 10.81 9.55
N GLN A 418 31.81 11.64 8.82
CA GLN A 418 32.39 12.88 9.33
C GLN A 418 31.32 13.88 9.79
N LYS A 419 30.25 14.07 9.01
CA LYS A 419 29.12 14.93 9.39
C LYS A 419 28.38 14.38 10.62
N MET A 420 28.17 13.06 10.70
CA MET A 420 27.58 12.39 11.86
C MET A 420 28.44 12.57 13.12
N LEU A 421 29.74 12.26 13.05
CA LEU A 421 30.69 12.45 14.16
C LEU A 421 30.66 13.90 14.68
N LYS A 422 30.74 14.88 13.76
CA LYS A 422 30.65 16.30 14.10
C LYS A 422 29.32 16.63 14.78
N ALA A 423 28.21 16.09 14.29
CA ALA A 423 26.88 16.30 14.89
C ALA A 423 26.79 15.72 16.31
N VAL A 424 27.29 14.50 16.54
CA VAL A 424 27.30 13.85 17.87
C VAL A 424 28.45 14.28 18.80
N GLY A 425 29.22 15.30 18.41
CA GLY A 425 30.19 15.99 19.29
C GLY A 425 31.66 15.61 19.12
N TYR A 426 32.00 14.70 18.20
CA TYR A 426 33.37 14.26 17.92
C TYR A 426 33.89 14.99 16.68
N ASN A 427 34.87 15.89 16.82
CA ASN A 427 35.35 16.71 15.71
C ASN A 427 36.29 15.92 14.76
N PRO A 428 35.89 15.55 13.53
CA PRO A 428 36.78 14.86 12.58
C PRO A 428 37.84 15.79 11.95
N GLY A 429 37.74 17.11 12.15
CA GLY A 429 38.59 18.11 11.51
C GLY A 429 38.24 18.46 10.07
N ARG A 430 37.44 17.63 9.37
CA ARG A 430 36.97 17.84 7.99
C ARG A 430 35.64 17.10 7.73
N THR A 431 34.90 17.52 6.70
CA THR A 431 33.64 16.89 6.26
C THR A 431 33.57 16.80 4.74
N ASP A 432 34.71 16.52 4.10
CA ASP A 432 34.91 16.50 2.65
C ASP A 432 34.91 15.08 2.07
N GLY A 433 34.88 14.05 2.92
CA GLY A 433 34.86 12.66 2.49
C GLY A 433 36.23 12.01 2.33
N PHE A 434 37.31 12.59 2.85
CA PHE A 434 38.60 11.91 2.98
C PHE A 434 38.92 11.56 4.44
N PHE A 435 39.10 10.27 4.74
CA PHE A 435 39.30 9.77 6.10
C PHE A 435 40.79 9.90 6.50
N ASP A 436 41.16 11.02 7.10
CA ASP A 436 42.53 11.30 7.52
C ASP A 436 42.82 10.87 8.98
N LYS A 437 44.02 11.21 9.46
CA LYS A 437 44.45 10.95 10.85
C LYS A 437 43.56 11.63 11.90
N LYS A 438 42.96 12.79 11.59
CA LYS A 438 42.03 13.50 12.50
C LYS A 438 40.68 12.79 12.55
N THR A 439 40.19 12.34 11.39
CA THR A 439 38.99 11.49 11.29
C THR A 439 39.19 10.19 12.09
N LYS A 440 40.35 9.53 11.97
CA LYS A 440 40.71 8.35 12.77
C LYS A 440 40.70 8.64 14.28
N ALA A 441 41.29 9.76 14.70
CA ALA A 441 41.32 10.16 16.11
C ALA A 441 39.90 10.42 16.66
N ALA A 442 39.02 11.05 15.88
CA ALA A 442 37.61 11.27 16.24
C ALA A 442 36.84 9.95 16.38
N VAL A 443 37.01 9.00 15.46
CA VAL A 443 36.42 7.65 15.56
C VAL A 443 36.94 6.91 16.79
N THR A 444 38.24 6.94 17.04
CA THR A 444 38.86 6.30 18.22
C THR A 444 38.32 6.89 19.53
N ALA A 445 38.10 8.21 19.59
CA ALA A 445 37.50 8.88 20.75
C ALA A 445 36.03 8.50 20.93
N PHE A 446 35.25 8.46 19.85
CA PHE A 446 33.86 8.00 19.84
C PHE A 446 33.73 6.55 20.32
N GLN A 447 34.58 5.65 19.82
CA GLN A 447 34.59 4.23 20.23
C GLN A 447 34.87 4.09 21.73
N LYS A 448 35.91 4.76 22.24
CA LYS A 448 36.24 4.75 23.68
C LYS A 448 35.09 5.25 24.55
N ALA A 449 34.45 6.37 24.17
CA ALA A 449 33.33 6.94 24.91
C ALA A 449 32.09 6.02 24.93
N ASN A 450 31.92 5.18 23.90
CA ASN A 450 30.80 4.24 23.77
C ASN A 450 31.13 2.80 24.17
N LYS A 451 32.30 2.55 24.77
CA LYS A 451 32.79 1.21 25.20
C LYS A 451 32.92 0.20 24.05
N LEU A 452 33.29 0.68 22.86
CA LEU A 452 33.54 -0.13 21.67
C LEU A 452 35.05 -0.35 21.44
N PRO A 453 35.46 -1.36 20.63
CA PRO A 453 36.85 -1.54 20.22
C PRO A 453 37.41 -0.25 19.60
N ALA A 454 38.52 0.26 20.16
CA ALA A 454 39.05 1.59 19.83
C ALA A 454 40.14 1.55 18.74
N ASP A 455 39.85 0.91 17.62
CA ASP A 455 40.77 0.70 16.48
C ASP A 455 40.85 1.90 15.51
N GLY A 456 39.88 2.81 15.58
CA GLY A 456 39.73 3.95 14.68
C GLY A 456 39.11 3.59 13.32
N ILE A 457 38.34 2.49 13.26
CA ILE A 457 37.66 1.96 12.07
C ILE A 457 36.14 1.97 12.32
N LEU A 458 35.36 2.62 11.46
CA LEU A 458 33.90 2.49 11.51
C LEU A 458 33.47 1.28 10.69
N LYS A 459 32.98 0.26 11.40
CA LYS A 459 32.34 -0.96 10.87
C LYS A 459 31.40 -1.53 11.96
N GLY A 460 30.37 -2.28 11.55
CA GLY A 460 29.46 -3.02 12.43
C GLY A 460 28.87 -2.14 13.53
N ASP A 461 29.00 -2.61 14.78
CA ASP A 461 28.53 -1.93 15.99
C ASP A 461 28.98 -0.47 16.11
N SER A 462 30.18 -0.12 15.62
CA SER A 462 30.66 1.28 15.64
C SER A 462 29.86 2.16 14.68
N THR A 463 29.48 1.64 13.52
CA THR A 463 28.64 2.36 12.55
C THR A 463 27.20 2.44 13.05
N LEU A 464 26.64 1.33 13.55
CA LEU A 464 25.29 1.28 14.14
C LEU A 464 25.17 2.28 15.29
N LYS A 465 26.09 2.25 16.27
CA LYS A 465 26.07 3.13 17.43
C LYS A 465 26.18 4.61 17.06
N LEU A 466 26.94 4.95 16.01
CA LEU A 466 27.04 6.33 15.52
C LEU A 466 25.70 6.81 14.95
N MET A 467 25.01 5.97 14.19
CA MET A 467 23.68 6.27 13.64
C MET A 467 22.60 6.34 14.73
N ASP A 468 22.67 5.51 15.77
CA ASP A 468 21.75 5.57 16.91
C ASP A 468 21.90 6.88 17.71
N LEU A 469 23.13 7.28 18.05
CA LEU A 469 23.37 8.57 18.72
C LEU A 469 22.90 9.76 17.87
N LEU A 470 23.00 9.66 16.54
CA LEU A 470 22.47 10.67 15.64
C LEU A 470 20.93 10.69 15.69
N ARG A 471 20.27 9.52 15.65
CA ARG A 471 18.81 9.39 15.75
C ARG A 471 18.30 10.02 17.04
N ASP A 472 18.94 9.72 18.17
CA ASP A 472 18.63 10.33 19.48
C ASP A 472 18.80 11.86 19.43
N LYS A 473 19.89 12.35 18.82
CA LYS A 473 20.12 13.79 18.67
C LYS A 473 19.12 14.49 17.75
N ILE A 474 18.63 13.83 16.71
CA ILE A 474 17.55 14.34 15.84
C ILE A 474 16.25 14.43 16.65
N LYS A 475 15.87 13.34 17.35
CA LYS A 475 14.66 13.30 18.19
C LYS A 475 14.66 14.39 19.26
N ASN A 476 15.79 14.61 19.94
CA ASN A 476 15.91 15.59 21.01
C ASN A 476 16.06 17.04 20.51
N ASN A 477 16.31 17.27 19.21
CA ASN A 477 16.49 18.59 18.62
C ASN A 477 15.64 18.77 17.35
N ASP A 478 14.38 18.34 17.43
CA ASP A 478 13.36 18.57 16.40
C ASP A 478 12.92 20.05 16.42
N THR A 479 13.65 20.87 15.66
CA THR A 479 13.42 22.31 15.52
C THR A 479 12.02 22.65 15.00
N GLN A 480 11.44 21.78 14.18
CA GLN A 480 10.11 21.97 13.62
C GLN A 480 9.04 21.75 14.70
N MET A 481 9.16 20.66 15.48
CA MET A 481 8.29 20.40 16.64
C MET A 481 8.37 21.52 17.69
N GLN A 482 9.58 22.00 17.99
CA GLN A 482 9.80 23.11 18.91
C GLN A 482 9.07 24.39 18.43
N GLU A 483 9.18 24.72 17.15
CA GLU A 483 8.50 25.89 16.58
C GLU A 483 6.98 25.68 16.49
N ALA A 484 6.49 24.48 16.17
CA ALA A 484 5.05 24.17 16.17
C ALA A 484 4.42 24.30 17.56
N ILE A 485 5.10 23.80 18.61
CA ILE A 485 4.69 23.99 20.01
C ILE A 485 4.67 25.48 20.37
N LYS A 486 5.65 26.26 19.92
CA LYS A 486 5.73 27.72 20.15
C LYS A 486 4.59 28.48 19.44
N VAL A 487 4.26 28.13 18.20
CA VAL A 487 3.12 28.68 17.45
C VAL A 487 1.81 28.33 18.14
N LEU A 488 1.63 27.07 18.54
CA LEU A 488 0.44 26.57 19.26
C LEU A 488 0.25 27.28 20.62
N LYS A 489 1.32 27.49 21.39
CA LYS A 489 1.27 28.30 22.62
C LYS A 489 0.90 29.76 22.38
N GLY A 490 0.98 30.24 21.14
CA GLY A 490 0.47 31.55 20.72
C GLY A 490 -1.04 31.56 20.46
N THR A 491 -1.65 30.42 20.11
CA THR A 491 -3.10 30.29 19.85
C THR A 491 -3.90 29.74 21.03
N MET A 492 -3.23 29.24 22.08
CA MET A 492 -3.81 28.82 23.36
C MET A 492 -3.99 29.97 24.38
N LYS A 493 -3.64 31.21 24.01
CA LYS A 493 -3.77 32.42 24.84
C LYS A 493 -4.99 33.24 24.43
#